data_AF-A0A7W9ZCQ1-F1
#
_entry.id   AF-A0A7W9ZCQ1-F1
#
_cell.length_a   1.000
_cell.length_b   1.000
_cell.length_c   1.000
_cell.angle_alpha   90.00
_cell.angle_beta   90.00
_cell.angle_gamma   90.00
#
_symmetry.space_group_name_H-M   'P 1'
#
loop_
_entity.id
_entity.type
_entity.pdbx_description
1 polymer ?
#
loop_
_entity_poly.entity_id
_entity_poly.type
_entity_poly.pdbx_seq_one_letter_code
_entity_poly.pdbx_strand_id
1 'polypeptide(L)'
;MLRAYRDQARPEDGSSGEQPFPLQRQFRRHILPLLLVAVAVLSGMVAWTTLRLTSDLYLQAAKQYAQMVVSRIQQDDPQAWAAVISHDPRRGSIDPAVVARLQAVLVSFLGEERLGRLKLFDRHGQVLFSYSPEDVGTFEVNDILREVSLTGDARISFDGEDGKTDVYDSYIAITDADGRTQVVMELFEAADYVNPLLLRTVAAAALPPALLLLGLVVLLSRLVGQAQQEIDSRTGTLTALKRRLETLVSSHALGAVEKAGDDAVISRVMDATLFYSDVVDFTGYSESHPPQEVVGFLNALMTVQVEEIQRFGGDVDKMIGDAVLAVFEGADRAERAIACAQSVLQVLAARPELPRAIRIGIHDGYVIAGAIGPAHRRDFTVIGDSVNVTARLCGLGAAGEVVTDSPTVARAGHPAGFSPPEEQMVRGRSEPVRVRRWRVDPAAEAQADWPVSVQAENIHH
;
A
#
# COMPACT_ATOMS: atom_id res chain seq x y z
N MET A 1 7.04 -13.93 10.47
CA MET A 1 7.03 -12.92 9.39
C MET A 1 7.03 -13.53 8.00
N LEU A 2 7.95 -14.43 7.63
CA LEU A 2 8.01 -15.02 6.26
C LEU A 2 6.81 -15.90 5.85
N ARG A 3 6.08 -16.51 6.80
CA ARG A 3 4.86 -17.30 6.50
C ARG A 3 3.64 -16.42 6.22
N ALA A 4 3.49 -15.29 6.92
CA ALA A 4 2.42 -14.32 6.65
C ALA A 4 2.59 -13.59 5.30
N TYR A 5 3.81 -13.57 4.75
CA TYR A 5 4.11 -13.00 3.44
C TYR A 5 3.70 -13.90 2.26
N ARG A 6 3.60 -15.22 2.49
CA ARG A 6 3.24 -16.20 1.45
C ARG A 6 1.73 -16.33 1.25
N ASP A 7 0.94 -16.13 2.31
CA ASP A 7 -0.50 -16.34 2.27
C ASP A 7 -1.30 -15.11 1.81
N GLN A 8 -0.70 -13.90 1.83
CA GLN A 8 -1.34 -12.66 1.33
C GLN A 8 -1.03 -12.34 -0.14
N ALA A 9 -0.18 -13.13 -0.79
CA ALA A 9 0.14 -13.00 -2.21
C ALA A 9 -0.77 -13.86 -3.11
N ARG A 10 -1.93 -14.30 -2.60
CA ARG A 10 -2.95 -15.00 -3.39
C ARG A 10 -4.02 -13.99 -3.80
N PRO A 11 -4.15 -13.65 -5.09
CA PRO A 11 -5.18 -12.72 -5.53
C PRO A 11 -6.54 -13.40 -5.34
N GLU A 12 -7.34 -12.83 -4.44
CA GLU A 12 -8.79 -13.01 -4.49
C GLU A 12 -9.31 -12.07 -5.57
N ASP A 13 -10.04 -12.65 -6.52
CA ASP A 13 -10.72 -12.02 -7.65
C ASP A 13 -9.94 -11.97 -8.98
N GLY A 14 -10.58 -12.52 -10.02
CA GLY A 14 -10.05 -12.77 -11.36
C GLY A 14 -9.93 -11.53 -12.25
N SER A 15 -9.73 -10.36 -11.65
CA SER A 15 -9.39 -9.11 -12.33
C SER A 15 -7.93 -8.77 -12.09
N SER A 16 -7.02 -9.65 -12.52
CA SER A 16 -5.58 -9.41 -12.51
C SER A 16 -5.19 -8.42 -13.61
N GLY A 17 -5.69 -7.19 -13.50
CA GLY A 17 -4.97 -6.05 -14.05
C GLY A 17 -3.68 -5.90 -13.25
N GLU A 18 -2.54 -5.77 -13.93
CA GLU A 18 -1.22 -5.49 -13.37
C GLU A 18 -1.24 -4.16 -12.60
N GLN A 19 -1.87 -4.13 -11.44
CA GLN A 19 -1.85 -2.97 -10.57
C GLN A 19 -0.50 -2.93 -9.84
N PRO A 20 0.14 -1.75 -9.77
CA PRO A 20 1.42 -1.62 -9.10
C PRO A 20 1.30 -2.04 -7.62
N PHE A 21 2.35 -2.69 -7.13
CA PHE A 21 2.37 -3.19 -5.75
C PHE A 21 2.18 -2.01 -4.76
N PRO A 22 1.21 -2.08 -3.82
CA PRO A 22 0.80 -0.93 -3.02
C PRO A 22 1.67 -0.74 -1.77
N LEU A 23 2.97 -0.55 -1.99
CA LEU A 23 4.00 -0.40 -0.96
C LEU A 23 3.68 0.74 0.01
N GLN A 24 3.24 1.90 -0.49
CA GLN A 24 2.90 3.05 0.36
C GLN A 24 1.70 2.79 1.28
N ARG A 25 0.67 2.10 0.76
CA ARG A 25 -0.54 1.76 1.53
C ARG A 25 -0.21 0.77 2.63
N GLN A 26 0.59 -0.25 2.33
CA GLN A 26 1.04 -1.23 3.33
C GLN A 26 1.92 -0.58 4.40
N PHE A 27 2.85 0.28 4.00
CA PHE A 27 3.70 1.03 4.92
C PHE A 27 2.87 1.87 5.89
N ARG A 28 1.90 2.65 5.39
CA ARG A 28 1.01 3.48 6.24
C ARG A 28 0.13 2.65 7.16
N ARG A 29 -0.35 1.49 6.71
CA ARG A 29 -1.29 0.66 7.49
C ARG A 29 -0.59 -0.14 8.59
N HIS A 30 0.61 -0.64 8.34
CA HIS A 30 1.25 -1.61 9.25
C HIS A 30 2.55 -1.11 9.88
N ILE A 31 3.38 -0.35 9.16
CA ILE A 31 4.73 0.00 9.62
C ILE A 31 4.72 1.37 10.33
N LEU A 32 4.06 2.36 9.74
CA LEU A 32 3.97 3.71 10.31
C LEU A 32 3.41 3.74 11.76
N PRO A 33 2.28 3.08 12.08
CA PRO A 33 1.78 3.08 13.47
C PRO A 33 2.75 2.41 14.43
N LEU A 34 3.41 1.32 14.01
CA LEU A 34 4.40 0.61 14.83
C LEU A 34 5.62 1.51 15.12
N LEU A 35 6.10 2.24 14.11
CA LEU A 35 7.19 3.21 14.29
C LEU A 35 6.79 4.34 15.25
N LEU A 36 5.59 4.91 15.11
CA LEU A 36 5.11 5.96 16.01
C LEU A 36 4.98 5.47 17.46
N VAL A 37 4.48 4.25 17.67
CA VAL A 37 4.46 3.62 18.99
C VAL A 37 5.88 3.43 19.52
N ALA A 38 6.81 2.96 18.71
CA ALA A 38 8.21 2.80 19.11
C ALA A 38 8.84 4.14 19.52
N VAL A 39 8.58 5.23 18.77
CA VAL A 39 9.03 6.58 19.15
C VAL A 39 8.44 6.98 20.51
N ALA A 40 7.13 6.81 20.71
CA ALA A 40 6.47 7.16 21.96
C ALA A 40 7.02 6.37 23.17
N VAL A 41 7.23 5.06 23.00
CA VAL A 41 7.78 4.19 24.05
C VAL A 41 9.22 4.57 24.39
N LEU A 42 10.08 4.79 23.40
CA LEU A 42 11.48 5.16 23.62
C LEU A 42 11.59 6.53 24.29
N SER A 43 10.84 7.54 23.81
CA SER A 43 10.80 8.87 24.43
C SER A 43 10.26 8.83 25.85
N GLY A 44 9.21 8.04 26.10
CA GLY A 44 8.66 7.84 27.44
C GLY A 44 9.66 7.17 28.38
N MET A 45 10.41 6.17 27.91
CA MET A 45 11.45 5.50 28.69
C MET A 45 12.58 6.45 29.06
N VAL A 46 13.04 7.30 28.14
CA VAL A 46 14.06 8.33 28.42
C VAL A 46 13.55 9.32 29.47
N ALA A 47 12.32 9.80 29.32
CA ALA A 47 11.71 10.72 30.28
C ALA A 47 11.59 10.10 31.68
N TRP A 48 11.08 8.87 31.75
CA TRP A 48 10.94 8.12 33.01
C TRP A 48 12.29 7.88 33.69
N THR A 49 13.30 7.46 32.92
CA THR A 49 14.66 7.22 33.44
C THR A 49 15.28 8.52 33.95
N THR A 50 15.08 9.62 33.23
CA THR A 50 15.59 10.94 33.63
C THR A 50 14.93 11.41 34.93
N LEU A 51 13.61 11.28 35.06
CA LEU A 51 12.89 11.61 36.30
C LEU A 51 13.40 10.78 37.49
N ARG A 52 13.56 9.47 37.30
CA ARG A 52 14.12 8.55 38.31
C ARG A 52 15.51 9.00 38.75
N LEU A 53 16.43 9.19 37.81
CA LEU A 53 17.80 9.61 38.10
C LEU A 53 17.85 10.97 38.81
N THR A 54 17.04 11.94 38.37
CA THR A 54 17.01 13.26 39.01
C THR A 54 16.47 13.17 40.43
N SER A 55 15.43 12.36 40.68
CA SER A 55 14.89 12.13 42.03
C SER A 55 15.91 11.45 42.94
N ASP A 56 16.62 10.44 42.46
CA ASP A 56 17.65 9.73 43.23
C ASP A 56 18.83 10.65 43.57
N LEU A 57 19.29 11.45 42.60
CA LEU A 57 20.35 12.45 42.82
C LEU A 57 19.94 13.50 43.86
N TYR A 58 18.69 13.96 43.77
CA TYR A 58 18.15 14.93 44.70
C TYR A 58 18.05 14.35 46.13
N LEU A 59 17.53 13.12 46.29
CA LEU A 59 17.52 12.41 47.58
C LEU A 59 18.92 12.22 48.14
N GLN A 60 19.90 11.90 47.30
CA GLN A 60 21.28 11.73 47.73
C GLN A 60 21.90 13.05 48.21
N ALA A 61 21.67 14.15 47.49
CA ALA A 61 22.10 15.49 47.91
C ALA A 61 21.44 15.90 49.23
N ALA A 62 20.14 15.61 49.39
CA ALA A 62 19.40 15.90 50.61
C ALA A 62 19.93 15.07 51.80
N LYS A 63 20.22 13.77 51.62
CA LYS A 63 20.89 12.93 52.63
C LYS A 63 22.25 13.49 53.07
N GLN A 64 23.08 13.91 52.12
CA GLN A 64 24.38 14.53 52.43
C GLN A 64 24.22 15.83 53.21
N TYR A 65 23.22 16.64 52.83
CA TYR A 65 22.89 17.87 53.54
C TYR A 65 22.45 17.60 54.99
N ALA A 66 21.58 16.61 55.20
CA ALA A 66 21.14 16.17 56.52
C ALA A 66 22.31 15.77 57.43
N GLN A 67 23.22 14.94 56.91
CA GLN A 67 24.40 14.51 57.63
C GLN A 67 25.31 15.69 57.99
N MET A 68 25.46 16.65 57.08
CA MET A 68 26.21 17.88 57.33
C MET A 68 25.60 18.69 58.48
N VAL A 69 24.28 18.90 58.47
CA VAL A 69 23.56 19.60 59.54
C VAL A 69 23.76 18.90 60.88
N VAL A 70 23.53 17.59 60.96
CA VAL A 70 23.71 16.80 62.19
C VAL A 70 25.14 16.86 62.70
N SER A 71 26.13 16.68 61.82
CA SER A 71 27.54 16.72 62.20
C SER A 71 27.93 18.09 62.79
N ARG A 72 27.31 19.17 62.29
CA ARG A 72 27.54 20.53 62.77
C ARG A 72 26.92 20.74 64.15
N ILE A 73 25.69 20.27 64.37
CA ILE A 73 25.04 20.32 65.70
C ILE A 73 25.87 19.56 66.73
N GLN A 74 26.33 18.35 66.39
CA GLN A 74 27.17 17.53 67.26
C GLN A 74 28.50 18.21 67.63
N GLN A 75 29.06 19.01 66.72
CA GLN A 75 30.31 19.74 66.94
C GLN A 75 30.12 20.96 67.84
N ASP A 76 29.05 21.74 67.61
CA ASP A 76 28.85 23.04 68.26
C ASP A 76 28.11 22.94 69.62
N ASP A 77 27.15 22.02 69.80
CA ASP A 77 26.50 21.73 71.09
C ASP A 77 26.15 20.22 71.23
N PRO A 78 27.13 19.37 71.58
CA PRO A 78 26.92 17.93 71.73
C PRO A 78 25.96 17.57 72.87
N GLN A 79 25.84 18.42 73.89
CA GLN A 79 24.96 18.16 75.04
C GLN A 79 23.50 18.37 74.68
N ALA A 80 23.19 19.42 73.91
CA ALA A 80 21.84 19.65 73.42
C ALA A 80 21.40 18.55 72.44
N TRP A 81 22.30 18.09 71.55
CA TRP A 81 22.01 16.97 70.65
C TRP A 81 21.73 15.65 71.42
N ALA A 82 22.57 15.33 72.41
CA ALA A 82 22.39 14.14 73.23
C ALA A 82 21.08 14.19 74.02
N ALA A 83 20.69 15.37 74.54
CA ALA A 83 19.43 15.56 75.25
C ALA A 83 18.20 15.32 74.36
N VAL A 84 18.30 15.63 73.07
CA VAL A 84 17.21 15.42 72.10
C VAL A 84 17.10 13.97 71.65
N ILE A 85 18.22 13.30 71.33
CA ILE A 85 18.18 11.89 70.90
C ILE A 85 17.78 10.95 72.05
N SER A 86 18.22 11.24 73.27
CA SER A 86 17.96 10.37 74.43
C SER A 86 16.62 10.66 75.14
N HIS A 87 15.84 11.61 74.63
CA HIS A 87 14.56 11.99 75.21
C HIS A 87 13.56 10.84 75.15
N ASP A 88 12.93 10.52 76.28
CA ASP A 88 11.83 9.55 76.33
C ASP A 88 10.51 10.31 76.09
N PRO A 89 9.78 10.02 74.99
CA PRO A 89 8.52 10.70 74.67
C PRO A 89 7.47 10.58 75.77
N ARG A 90 7.58 9.55 76.64
CA ARG A 90 6.67 9.32 77.77
C ARG A 90 6.90 10.27 78.94
N ARG A 91 8.00 11.04 78.94
CA ARG A 91 8.39 11.95 80.04
C ARG A 91 7.99 13.41 79.80
N GLY A 92 7.27 13.72 78.72
CA GLY A 92 6.79 15.08 78.40
C GLY A 92 7.54 15.71 77.22
N SER A 93 7.42 17.03 77.04
CA SER A 93 8.18 17.76 76.02
C SER A 93 9.64 17.95 76.43
N ILE A 94 10.53 18.15 75.45
CA ILE A 94 11.93 18.48 75.68
C ILE A 94 12.01 19.85 76.37
N ASP A 95 12.99 20.03 77.27
CA ASP A 95 13.24 21.32 77.93
C ASP A 95 13.36 22.44 76.87
N PRO A 96 12.51 23.48 76.95
CA PRO A 96 12.55 24.62 76.02
C PRO A 96 13.94 25.28 75.92
N ALA A 97 14.76 25.21 76.97
CA ALA A 97 16.13 25.72 76.94
C ALA A 97 17.06 24.89 76.04
N VAL A 98 16.84 23.58 75.91
CA VAL A 98 17.59 22.70 75.00
C VAL A 98 17.18 22.99 73.54
N VAL A 99 15.88 23.15 73.30
CA VAL A 99 15.32 23.49 71.98
C VAL A 99 15.85 24.84 71.51
N ALA A 100 15.87 25.86 72.38
CA ALA A 100 16.41 27.19 72.07
C ALA A 100 17.91 27.17 71.71
N ARG A 101 18.71 26.33 72.37
CA ARG A 101 20.14 26.16 72.03
C ARG A 101 20.34 25.52 70.67
N LEU A 102 19.57 24.47 70.35
CA LEU A 102 19.59 23.86 69.01
C LEU A 102 19.13 24.84 67.94
N GLN A 103 18.09 25.62 68.21
CA GLN A 103 17.62 26.67 67.33
C GLN A 103 18.73 27.69 67.05
N ALA A 104 19.45 28.16 68.06
CA ALA A 104 20.54 29.12 67.89
C ALA A 104 21.67 28.57 67.00
N VAL A 105 22.07 27.30 67.18
CA VAL A 105 23.09 26.64 66.33
C VAL A 105 22.59 26.53 64.89
N LEU A 106 21.35 26.07 64.70
CA LEU A 106 20.78 25.89 63.37
C LEU A 106 20.53 27.21 62.63
N VAL A 107 20.07 28.27 63.31
CA VAL A 107 19.96 29.62 62.74
C VAL A 107 21.32 30.10 62.24
N SER A 108 22.39 29.90 63.04
CA SER A 108 23.74 30.37 62.70
C SER A 108 24.33 29.69 61.45
N PHE A 109 23.86 28.47 61.14
CA PHE A 109 24.36 27.66 60.02
C PHE A 109 23.46 27.74 58.78
N LEU A 110 22.14 27.68 58.95
CA LEU A 110 21.15 27.59 57.87
C LEU A 110 20.63 28.96 57.42
N GLY A 111 20.66 29.95 58.32
CA GLY A 111 19.90 31.20 58.18
C GLY A 111 18.41 30.99 58.45
N GLU A 112 17.71 32.06 58.84
CA GLU A 112 16.30 31.99 59.26
C GLU A 112 15.37 31.47 58.16
N GLU A 113 15.59 31.85 56.90
CA GLU A 113 14.74 31.42 55.77
C GLU A 113 14.78 29.91 55.49
N ARG A 114 15.93 29.26 55.70
CA ARG A 114 16.06 27.81 55.51
C ARG A 114 15.67 27.03 56.77
N LEU A 115 15.81 27.64 57.95
CA LEU A 115 15.37 27.02 59.19
C LEU A 115 13.84 26.87 59.26
N GLY A 116 13.10 27.82 58.69
CA GLY A 116 11.65 27.74 58.49
C GLY A 116 11.17 26.53 57.67
N ARG A 117 12.09 25.74 57.12
CA ARG A 117 11.88 24.61 56.22
C ARG A 117 12.55 23.33 56.72
N LEU A 118 12.72 23.20 58.04
CA LEU A 118 13.30 22.03 58.65
C LEU A 118 12.50 21.63 59.88
N LYS A 119 12.04 20.37 59.90
CA LYS A 119 11.49 19.73 61.09
C LYS A 119 12.31 18.50 61.45
N LEU A 120 12.46 18.23 62.74
CA LEU A 120 13.06 17.00 63.26
C LEU A 120 12.00 16.21 64.00
N PHE A 121 11.92 14.93 63.69
CA PHE A 121 11.00 13.98 64.31
C PHE A 121 11.77 12.89 65.02
N ASP A 122 11.22 12.41 66.13
CA ASP A 122 11.66 11.16 66.72
C ASP A 122 11.16 9.95 65.90
N ARG A 123 11.60 8.75 66.28
CA ARG A 123 11.17 7.49 65.65
C ARG A 123 9.67 7.17 65.81
N HIS A 124 8.93 7.95 66.59
CA HIS A 124 7.50 7.77 66.89
C HIS A 124 6.63 8.87 66.28
N GLY A 125 7.22 9.85 65.58
CA GLY A 125 6.51 10.97 64.95
C GLY A 125 6.30 12.20 65.84
N GLN A 126 6.98 12.28 66.99
CA GLN A 126 6.99 13.49 67.82
C GLN A 126 7.92 14.55 67.22
N VAL A 127 7.45 15.79 67.09
CA VAL A 127 8.24 16.93 66.63
C VAL A 127 9.26 17.31 67.73
N LEU A 128 10.52 16.99 67.49
CA LEU A 128 11.66 17.35 68.36
C LEU A 128 12.13 18.79 68.10
N PHE A 129 11.95 19.28 66.88
CA PHE A 129 12.31 20.62 66.47
C PHE A 129 11.42 21.10 65.32
N SER A 130 10.94 22.34 65.39
CA SER A 130 10.28 23.08 64.33
C SER A 130 10.65 24.56 64.46
N TYR A 131 10.58 25.30 63.36
CA TYR A 131 10.74 26.76 63.39
C TYR A 131 9.61 27.45 64.18
N SER A 132 8.40 26.92 64.10
CA SER A 132 7.26 27.34 64.90
C SER A 132 7.32 26.65 66.27
N PRO A 133 7.55 27.39 67.38
CA PRO A 133 7.71 26.77 68.69
C PRO A 133 6.46 26.02 69.18
N GLU A 134 5.28 26.35 68.63
CA GLU A 134 4.01 25.69 68.93
C GLU A 134 3.91 24.25 68.41
N ASP A 135 4.69 23.87 67.39
CA ASP A 135 4.69 22.51 66.85
C ASP A 135 5.54 21.57 67.72
N VAL A 136 6.49 22.11 68.49
CA VAL A 136 7.46 21.31 69.25
C VAL A 136 6.74 20.51 70.35
N GLY A 137 6.92 19.19 70.32
CA GLY A 137 6.29 18.24 71.24
C GLY A 137 4.94 17.70 70.77
N THR A 138 4.39 18.22 69.66
CA THR A 138 3.21 17.63 69.00
C THR A 138 3.56 16.31 68.29
N PHE A 139 2.54 15.51 67.99
CA PHE A 139 2.70 14.26 67.23
C PHE A 139 2.11 14.45 65.84
N GLU A 140 2.94 14.27 64.82
CA GLU A 140 2.51 14.23 63.42
C GLU A 140 2.57 12.78 62.93
N VAL A 141 1.50 12.34 62.29
CA VAL A 141 1.36 10.96 61.84
C VAL A 141 1.18 10.96 60.33
N ASN A 142 2.28 10.73 59.62
CA ASN A 142 2.31 10.53 58.18
C ASN A 142 2.81 9.09 57.89
N ASP A 143 2.20 8.41 56.91
CA ASP A 143 2.60 7.07 56.48
C ASP A 143 4.05 7.04 55.97
N ILE A 144 4.50 8.12 55.32
CA ILE A 144 5.87 8.25 54.83
C ILE A 144 6.85 8.36 55.99
N LEU A 145 6.51 9.15 57.02
CA LEU A 145 7.33 9.31 58.22
C LEU A 145 7.50 7.97 58.97
N ARG A 146 6.44 7.15 59.05
CA ARG A 146 6.51 5.80 59.62
C ARG A 146 7.40 4.89 58.79
N GLU A 147 7.26 4.90 57.48
CA GLU A 147 8.06 4.05 56.59
C GLU A 147 9.55 4.40 56.69
N VAL A 148 9.90 5.69 56.59
CA VAL A 148 11.28 6.19 56.70
C VAL A 148 11.88 5.87 58.07
N SER A 149 11.08 5.97 59.14
CA SER A 149 11.52 5.62 60.50
C SER A 149 11.87 4.13 60.63
N LEU A 150 11.15 3.26 59.92
CA LEU A 150 11.32 1.80 59.97
C LEU A 150 12.42 1.29 59.02
N THR A 151 12.50 1.83 57.80
CA THR A 151 13.42 1.34 56.75
C THR A 151 14.76 2.07 56.77
N GLY A 152 14.79 3.32 57.23
CA GLY A 152 15.96 4.19 57.11
C GLY A 152 16.16 4.79 55.71
N ASP A 153 15.31 4.45 54.75
CA ASP A 153 15.41 4.95 53.38
C ASP A 153 14.75 6.32 53.25
N ALA A 154 15.47 7.31 52.70
CA ALA A 154 14.89 8.62 52.46
C ALA A 154 13.81 8.55 51.38
N ARG A 155 12.77 9.35 51.57
CA ARG A 155 11.60 9.43 50.68
C ARG A 155 11.25 10.89 50.42
N ILE A 156 10.66 11.15 49.26
CA ILE A 156 10.05 12.45 48.93
C ILE A 156 8.54 12.25 48.91
N SER A 157 7.83 13.15 49.59
CA SER A 157 6.40 13.38 49.43
C SER A 157 6.17 14.63 48.60
N PHE A 158 5.05 14.66 47.89
CA PHE A 158 4.51 15.89 47.34
C PHE A 158 3.28 16.22 48.16
N ASP A 159 3.33 17.30 48.94
CA ASP A 159 2.17 17.79 49.67
C ASP A 159 1.56 18.97 48.90
N GLY A 160 0.30 18.78 48.51
CA GLY A 160 -0.48 19.71 47.72
C GLY A 160 -1.88 19.94 48.29
N GLU A 161 -2.13 19.55 49.54
CA GLU A 161 -3.43 19.76 50.18
C GLU A 161 -3.51 21.14 50.86
N ASP A 162 -4.58 21.86 50.53
CA ASP A 162 -5.08 23.08 51.18
C ASP A 162 -4.39 24.43 50.90
N GLY A 163 -4.32 24.83 49.62
CA GLY A 163 -4.30 26.25 49.21
C GLY A 163 -3.10 27.07 49.68
N LYS A 164 -2.10 26.42 50.28
CA LYS A 164 -0.76 26.91 50.52
C LYS A 164 0.16 26.22 49.51
N THR A 165 1.16 26.97 49.09
CA THR A 165 2.12 26.68 48.00
C THR A 165 2.47 25.20 47.86
N ASP A 166 2.45 24.64 46.65
CA ASP A 166 2.92 23.27 46.38
C ASP A 166 4.36 23.08 46.92
N VAL A 167 4.60 22.09 47.77
CA VAL A 167 5.92 21.81 48.37
C VAL A 167 6.28 20.33 48.25
N TYR A 168 7.56 20.07 48.02
CA TYR A 168 8.16 18.74 48.13
C TYR A 168 8.79 18.56 49.51
N ASP A 169 8.35 17.53 50.21
CA ASP A 169 8.84 17.21 51.55
C ASP A 169 9.77 16.00 51.48
N SER A 170 11.03 16.20 51.83
CA SER A 170 12.03 15.13 51.85
C SER A 170 12.23 14.64 53.27
N TYR A 171 11.81 13.42 53.55
CA TYR A 171 12.01 12.74 54.81
C TYR A 171 13.30 11.92 54.78
N ILE A 172 14.24 12.26 55.65
CA ILE A 172 15.57 11.68 55.69
C ILE A 172 15.83 11.09 57.06
N ALA A 173 15.99 9.77 57.12
CA ALA A 173 16.39 9.10 58.35
C ALA A 173 17.87 9.36 58.66
N ILE A 174 18.16 9.80 59.88
CA ILE A 174 19.49 9.89 60.45
C ILE A 174 19.67 8.65 61.32
N THR A 175 20.66 7.83 61.02
CA THR A 175 20.90 6.55 61.67
C THR A 175 22.14 6.57 62.56
N ASP A 176 22.13 5.75 63.61
CA ASP A 176 23.30 5.49 64.47
C ASP A 176 24.34 4.59 63.76
N ALA A 177 25.50 4.40 64.39
CA ALA A 177 26.53 3.45 63.97
C ALA A 177 26.00 2.00 63.82
N ASP A 178 24.94 1.65 64.55
CA ASP A 178 24.23 0.36 64.47
C ASP A 178 23.13 0.32 63.38
N GLY A 179 22.99 1.36 62.56
CA GLY A 179 22.00 1.45 61.48
C GLY A 179 20.56 1.71 61.94
N ARG A 180 20.35 2.04 63.22
CA ARG A 180 19.02 2.34 63.77
C ARG A 180 18.67 3.81 63.56
N THR A 181 17.47 4.11 63.07
CA THR A 181 16.98 5.49 62.94
C THR A 181 16.90 6.15 64.31
N GLN A 182 17.66 7.23 64.48
CA GLN A 182 17.65 8.07 65.68
C GLN A 182 16.63 9.20 65.54
N VAL A 183 16.67 9.89 64.39
CA VAL A 183 15.84 11.08 64.09
C VAL A 183 15.47 11.04 62.62
N VAL A 184 14.28 11.50 62.26
CA VAL A 184 13.92 11.78 60.87
C VAL A 184 13.90 13.28 60.65
N MET A 185 14.60 13.76 59.64
CA MET A 185 14.62 15.17 59.26
C MET A 185 13.75 15.37 58.03
N GLU A 186 12.82 16.31 58.11
CA GLU A 186 11.99 16.75 56.99
C GLU A 186 12.51 18.07 56.44
N LEU A 187 12.74 18.11 55.12
CA LEU A 187 13.17 19.30 54.38
C LEU A 187 12.09 19.70 53.39
N PHE A 188 11.68 20.97 53.44
CA PHE A 188 10.66 21.54 52.54
C PHE A 188 11.31 22.25 51.34
N GLU A 189 10.95 21.87 50.12
CA GLU A 189 11.32 22.59 48.89
C GLU A 189 10.12 23.06 48.07
N ALA A 190 10.10 24.35 47.72
CA ALA A 190 9.00 24.92 46.93
C ALA A 190 8.92 24.27 45.54
N ALA A 191 7.74 23.75 45.19
CA ALA A 191 7.53 23.08 43.91
C ALA A 191 7.69 24.04 42.72
N ASP A 192 7.46 25.34 42.91
CA ASP A 192 7.72 26.39 41.91
C ASP A 192 9.19 26.46 41.47
N TYR A 193 10.11 25.96 42.30
CA TYR A 193 11.52 25.83 41.94
C TYR A 193 11.85 24.46 41.33
N VAL A 194 11.34 23.39 41.95
CA VAL A 194 11.65 22.00 41.58
C VAL A 194 10.99 21.59 40.26
N ASN A 195 9.71 21.93 40.04
CA ASN A 195 8.95 21.52 38.86
C ASN A 195 9.55 22.04 37.54
N PRO A 196 9.90 23.34 37.39
CA PRO A 196 10.53 23.82 36.16
C PRO A 196 11.92 23.21 35.91
N LEU A 197 12.67 22.90 36.97
CA LEU A 197 13.99 22.26 36.87
C LEU A 197 13.86 20.82 36.36
N LEU A 198 12.92 20.05 36.92
CA LEU A 198 12.59 18.69 36.47
C LEU A 198 12.09 18.70 35.02
N LEU A 199 11.18 19.61 34.69
CA LEU A 199 10.64 19.71 33.33
C LEU A 199 11.75 20.03 32.31
N ARG A 200 12.65 20.97 32.62
CA ARG A 200 13.77 21.34 31.73
C ARG A 200 14.76 20.20 31.55
N THR A 201 15.10 19.47 32.61
CA THR A 201 16.03 18.33 32.53
C THR A 201 15.44 17.19 31.72
N VAL A 202 14.18 16.83 31.97
CA VAL A 202 13.46 15.82 31.18
C VAL A 202 13.33 16.24 29.73
N ALA A 203 12.94 17.49 29.46
CA ALA A 203 12.80 18.01 28.10
C ALA A 203 14.13 17.98 27.34
N ALA A 204 15.23 18.42 27.98
CA ALA A 204 16.55 18.41 27.37
C ALA A 204 17.05 16.99 27.05
N ALA A 205 16.69 15.99 27.87
CA ALA A 205 17.06 14.59 27.64
C ALA A 205 16.17 13.90 26.60
N ALA A 206 14.85 14.16 26.62
CA ALA A 206 13.88 13.41 25.82
C ALA A 206 13.59 14.04 24.44
N LEU A 207 13.63 15.36 24.30
CA LEU A 207 13.27 16.04 23.05
C LEU A 207 14.24 15.74 21.89
N PRO A 208 15.58 15.83 22.05
CA PRO A 208 16.50 15.56 20.94
C PRO A 208 16.34 14.17 20.30
N PRO A 209 16.31 13.05 21.06
CA PRO A 209 16.11 11.73 20.46
C PRO A 209 14.70 11.58 19.88
N ALA A 210 13.65 12.16 20.50
CA ALA A 210 12.29 12.14 19.95
C ALA A 210 12.22 12.81 18.58
N LEU A 211 12.84 13.99 18.44
CA LEU A 211 12.90 14.74 17.18
C LEU A 211 13.70 14.00 16.11
N LEU A 212 14.82 13.37 16.47
CA LEU A 212 15.61 12.55 15.54
C LEU A 212 14.81 11.34 15.03
N LEU A 213 14.13 10.62 15.92
CA LEU A 213 13.29 9.48 15.55
C LEU A 213 12.13 9.91 14.67
N LEU A 214 11.47 11.04 14.99
CA LEU A 214 10.38 11.57 14.18
C LEU A 214 10.87 12.02 12.79
N GLY A 215 12.05 12.64 12.73
CA GLY A 215 12.74 12.97 11.47
C GLY A 215 13.03 11.72 10.62
N LEU A 216 13.49 10.64 11.25
CA LEU A 216 13.71 9.35 10.58
C LEU A 216 12.41 8.76 10.03
N VAL A 217 11.31 8.83 10.79
CA VAL A 217 9.98 8.40 10.33
C VAL A 217 9.52 9.21 9.12
N VAL A 218 9.71 10.54 9.14
CA VAL A 218 9.39 11.42 8.00
C VAL A 218 10.26 11.08 6.78
N LEU A 219 11.57 10.87 6.97
CA LEU A 219 12.49 10.49 5.91
C LEU A 219 12.09 9.14 5.28
N LEU A 220 11.83 8.13 6.10
CA LEU A 220 11.41 6.80 5.64
C LEU A 220 10.07 6.89 4.88
N SER A 221 9.13 7.68 5.38
CA SER A 221 7.85 7.93 4.71
C SER A 221 8.03 8.59 3.33
N ARG A 222 9.01 9.51 3.20
CA ARG A 222 9.36 10.12 1.90
C ARG A 222 10.00 9.11 0.95
N LEU A 223 10.96 8.32 1.41
CA LEU A 223 11.63 7.29 0.60
C LEU A 223 10.64 6.25 0.07
N VAL A 224 9.72 5.79 0.93
CA VAL A 224 8.63 4.88 0.54
C VAL A 224 7.71 5.52 -0.50
N GLY A 225 7.40 6.81 -0.36
CA GLY A 225 6.61 7.55 -1.34
C GLY A 225 7.30 7.66 -2.70
N GLN A 226 8.61 7.97 -2.72
CA GLN A 226 9.40 8.01 -3.94
C GLN A 226 9.49 6.65 -4.62
N ALA A 227 9.71 5.58 -3.85
CA ALA A 227 9.74 4.22 -4.36
C ALA A 227 8.41 3.82 -5.02
N GLN A 228 7.27 4.21 -4.44
CA GLN A 228 5.96 3.96 -5.04
C GLN A 228 5.81 4.68 -6.39
N GLN A 229 6.17 5.96 -6.45
CA GLN A 229 6.08 6.74 -7.70
C GLN A 229 6.90 6.14 -8.84
N GLU A 230 8.09 5.62 -8.53
CA GLU A 230 8.95 4.93 -9.50
C GLU A 230 8.36 3.59 -9.97
N ILE A 231 7.73 2.83 -9.06
CA ILE A 231 7.04 1.60 -9.41
C ILE A 231 5.84 1.91 -10.33
N ASP A 232 5.05 2.92 -9.98
CA ASP A 232 3.86 3.31 -10.72
C ASP A 232 4.21 3.76 -12.15
N SER A 233 5.29 4.55 -12.32
CA SER A 233 5.73 5.02 -13.63
C SER A 233 6.21 3.89 -14.55
N ARG A 234 7.02 2.96 -14.04
CA ARG A 234 7.51 1.80 -14.79
C ARG A 234 6.39 0.81 -15.13
N THR A 235 5.49 0.58 -14.18
CA THR A 235 4.34 -0.31 -14.42
C THR A 235 3.43 0.31 -15.48
N GLY A 236 3.15 1.61 -15.39
CA GLY A 236 2.34 2.32 -16.38
C GLY A 236 2.91 2.27 -17.80
N THR A 237 4.23 2.47 -17.97
CA THR A 237 4.86 2.38 -19.30
C THR A 237 4.86 0.97 -19.86
N LEU A 238 5.11 -0.04 -19.02
CA LEU A 238 5.07 -1.44 -19.42
C LEU A 238 3.66 -1.87 -19.83
N THR A 239 2.64 -1.53 -19.05
CA THR A 239 1.24 -1.83 -19.38
C THR A 239 0.81 -1.10 -20.65
N ALA A 240 1.22 0.16 -20.85
CA ALA A 240 0.93 0.90 -22.08
C ALA A 240 1.61 0.28 -23.31
N LEU A 241 2.87 -0.15 -23.18
CA LEU A 241 3.60 -0.84 -24.24
C LEU A 241 2.94 -2.19 -24.55
N LYS A 242 2.60 -2.97 -23.52
CA LYS A 242 1.89 -4.25 -23.64
C LYS A 242 0.59 -4.06 -24.42
N ARG A 243 -0.27 -3.11 -24.03
CA ARG A 243 -1.52 -2.80 -24.76
C ARG A 243 -1.29 -2.41 -26.21
N ARG A 244 -0.26 -1.61 -26.51
CA ARG A 244 0.08 -1.27 -27.90
C ARG A 244 0.55 -2.50 -28.68
N LEU A 245 1.31 -3.39 -28.07
CA LEU A 245 1.73 -4.64 -28.72
C LEU A 245 0.55 -5.60 -28.90
N GLU A 246 -0.37 -5.68 -27.94
CA GLU A 246 -1.62 -6.46 -28.06
C GLU A 246 -2.45 -6.01 -29.27
N THR A 247 -2.48 -4.71 -29.59
CA THR A 247 -3.17 -4.23 -30.81
C THR A 247 -2.46 -4.58 -32.12
N LEU A 248 -1.20 -5.01 -32.08
CA LEU A 248 -0.40 -5.33 -33.26
C LEU A 248 -0.29 -6.83 -33.53
N VAL A 249 -0.85 -7.66 -32.66
CA VAL A 249 -0.63 -9.10 -32.64
C VAL A 249 -1.97 -9.83 -32.51
N SER A 250 -2.12 -11.00 -33.14
CA SER A 250 -3.36 -11.80 -33.07
C SER A 250 -3.62 -12.38 -31.68
N SER A 251 -4.90 -12.63 -31.35
CA SER A 251 -5.30 -13.20 -30.06
C SER A 251 -4.70 -14.60 -29.86
N HIS A 252 -4.54 -15.36 -30.94
CA HIS A 252 -3.84 -16.64 -30.90
C HIS A 252 -2.38 -16.53 -30.49
N ALA A 253 -1.65 -15.50 -30.95
CA ALA A 253 -0.26 -15.32 -30.54
C ALA A 253 -0.17 -14.98 -29.05
N LEU A 254 -1.04 -14.09 -28.57
CA LEU A 254 -1.11 -13.71 -27.15
C LEU A 254 -1.40 -14.94 -26.29
N GLY A 255 -2.43 -15.71 -26.64
CA GLY A 255 -2.78 -16.94 -25.93
C GLY A 255 -1.70 -18.03 -26.02
N ALA A 256 -0.93 -18.08 -27.10
CA ALA A 256 0.20 -19.01 -27.23
C ALA A 256 1.39 -18.60 -26.34
N VAL A 257 1.67 -17.29 -26.21
CA VAL A 257 2.70 -16.77 -25.30
C VAL A 257 2.31 -16.99 -23.84
N GLU A 258 1.05 -16.73 -23.47
CA GLU A 258 0.56 -16.97 -22.11
C GLU A 258 0.66 -18.45 -21.70
N LYS A 259 0.35 -19.37 -22.62
CA LYS A 259 0.44 -20.82 -22.37
C LYS A 259 1.86 -21.36 -22.37
N ALA A 260 2.76 -20.75 -23.15
CA ALA A 260 4.15 -21.18 -23.24
C ALA A 260 4.98 -20.72 -22.03
N GLY A 261 4.67 -19.58 -21.42
CA GLY A 261 5.50 -19.05 -20.33
C GLY A 261 6.94 -18.79 -20.78
N ASP A 262 7.91 -19.43 -20.14
CA ASP A 262 9.33 -19.37 -20.52
C ASP A 262 9.71 -20.36 -21.65
N ASP A 263 8.82 -21.29 -22.02
CA ASP A 263 9.08 -22.29 -23.05
C ASP A 263 8.86 -21.74 -24.47
N ALA A 264 9.43 -22.43 -25.46
CA ALA A 264 9.25 -22.06 -26.86
C ALA A 264 7.79 -22.28 -27.30
N VAL A 265 7.22 -21.30 -28.00
CA VAL A 265 5.89 -21.39 -28.62
C VAL A 265 5.86 -22.54 -29.64
N ILE A 266 5.10 -23.60 -29.34
CA ILE A 266 5.00 -24.81 -30.17
C ILE A 266 3.94 -24.61 -31.27
N SER A 267 4.24 -25.04 -32.50
CA SER A 267 3.26 -25.08 -33.59
C SER A 267 2.25 -26.23 -33.39
N ARG A 268 0.97 -25.97 -33.69
CA ARG A 268 -0.11 -26.95 -33.59
C ARG A 268 -0.84 -27.12 -34.92
N VAL A 269 -1.21 -28.35 -35.24
CA VAL A 269 -2.15 -28.65 -36.34
C VAL A 269 -3.57 -28.56 -35.76
N MET A 270 -4.47 -27.86 -36.46
CA MET A 270 -5.85 -27.68 -36.01
C MET A 270 -6.82 -27.63 -37.18
N ASP A 271 -8.05 -28.07 -36.94
CA ASP A 271 -9.18 -27.80 -37.81
C ASP A 271 -9.65 -26.35 -37.63
N ALA A 272 -9.82 -25.63 -38.73
CA ALA A 272 -10.33 -24.27 -38.71
C ALA A 272 -11.21 -23.97 -39.93
N THR A 273 -12.19 -23.09 -39.74
CA THR A 273 -12.83 -22.42 -40.87
C THR A 273 -12.16 -21.08 -41.07
N LEU A 274 -11.64 -20.87 -42.27
CA LEU A 274 -10.93 -19.66 -42.65
C LEU A 274 -11.87 -18.71 -43.36
N PHE A 275 -11.78 -17.44 -42.98
CA PHE A 275 -12.44 -16.31 -43.62
C PHE A 275 -11.36 -15.48 -44.31
N TYR A 276 -11.53 -15.19 -45.60
CA TYR A 276 -10.64 -14.31 -46.34
C TYR A 276 -11.47 -13.28 -47.10
N SER A 277 -11.28 -11.99 -46.83
CA SER A 277 -11.92 -10.91 -47.58
C SER A 277 -10.91 -10.10 -48.39
N ASP A 278 -11.41 -9.41 -49.41
CA ASP A 278 -10.61 -8.57 -50.30
C ASP A 278 -11.50 -7.43 -50.85
N VAL A 279 -10.93 -6.25 -51.09
CA VAL A 279 -11.70 -5.10 -51.59
C VAL A 279 -11.77 -5.16 -53.11
N VAL A 280 -12.98 -4.98 -53.65
CA VAL A 280 -13.14 -5.01 -55.12
C VAL A 280 -12.58 -3.72 -55.72
N ASP A 281 -11.63 -3.88 -56.64
CA ASP A 281 -10.97 -2.78 -57.37
C ASP A 281 -10.24 -1.78 -56.44
N PHE A 282 -9.57 -2.30 -55.41
CA PHE A 282 -8.78 -1.48 -54.49
C PHE A 282 -7.65 -0.72 -55.18
N THR A 283 -6.96 -1.35 -56.14
CA THR A 283 -5.85 -0.73 -56.89
C THR A 283 -6.33 0.54 -57.58
N GLY A 284 -7.44 0.49 -58.34
CA GLY A 284 -8.00 1.66 -59.01
C GLY A 284 -8.45 2.75 -58.03
N TYR A 285 -8.99 2.36 -56.87
CA TYR A 285 -9.32 3.32 -55.80
C TYR A 285 -8.06 4.01 -55.24
N SER A 286 -7.01 3.24 -54.93
CA SER A 286 -5.77 3.76 -54.35
C SER A 286 -4.98 4.68 -55.28
N GLU A 287 -5.06 4.46 -56.59
CA GLU A 287 -4.41 5.30 -57.61
C GLU A 287 -5.12 6.64 -57.83
N SER A 288 -6.42 6.72 -57.51
CA SER A 288 -7.27 7.88 -57.78
C SER A 288 -7.53 8.77 -56.56
N HIS A 289 -7.05 8.38 -55.37
CA HIS A 289 -7.32 9.08 -54.11
C HIS A 289 -6.03 9.44 -53.34
N PRO A 290 -6.04 10.52 -52.55
CA PRO A 290 -4.93 10.85 -51.66
C PRO A 290 -4.65 9.73 -50.64
N PRO A 291 -3.38 9.48 -50.27
CA PRO A 291 -3.03 8.41 -49.32
C PRO A 291 -3.78 8.45 -47.99
N GLN A 292 -4.06 9.65 -47.46
CA GLN A 292 -4.80 9.82 -46.21
C GLN A 292 -6.25 9.33 -46.31
N GLU A 293 -6.90 9.57 -47.45
CA GLU A 293 -8.26 9.10 -47.70
C GLU A 293 -8.28 7.58 -47.89
N VAL A 294 -7.29 7.02 -48.59
CA VAL A 294 -7.15 5.57 -48.76
C VAL A 294 -7.00 4.87 -47.41
N VAL A 295 -6.15 5.40 -46.52
CA VAL A 295 -5.96 4.85 -45.17
C VAL A 295 -7.22 5.01 -44.32
N GLY A 296 -7.89 6.16 -44.39
CA GLY A 296 -9.14 6.39 -43.66
C GLY A 296 -10.25 5.42 -44.09
N PHE A 297 -10.42 5.23 -45.39
CA PHE A 297 -11.33 4.25 -45.96
C PHE A 297 -10.99 2.82 -45.51
N LEU A 298 -9.72 2.44 -45.62
CA LEU A 298 -9.28 1.09 -45.28
C LEU A 298 -9.51 0.78 -43.79
N ASN A 299 -9.17 1.72 -42.90
CA ASN A 299 -9.40 1.58 -41.47
C ASN A 299 -10.90 1.44 -41.17
N ALA A 300 -11.76 2.29 -41.76
CA ALA A 300 -13.20 2.22 -41.53
C ALA A 300 -13.79 0.88 -41.99
N LEU A 301 -13.34 0.38 -43.14
CA LEU A 301 -13.77 -0.91 -43.68
C LEU A 301 -13.27 -2.10 -42.84
N MET A 302 -12.01 -2.07 -42.43
CA MET A 302 -11.42 -3.12 -41.58
C MET A 302 -12.06 -3.14 -40.20
N THR A 303 -12.40 -1.98 -39.61
CA THR A 303 -13.10 -1.90 -38.32
C THR A 303 -14.39 -2.71 -38.33
N VAL A 304 -15.25 -2.54 -39.35
CA VAL A 304 -16.51 -3.30 -39.47
C VAL A 304 -16.24 -4.81 -39.52
N GLN A 305 -15.25 -5.22 -40.32
CA GLN A 305 -14.91 -6.63 -40.46
C GLN A 305 -14.38 -7.22 -39.15
N VAL A 306 -13.45 -6.53 -38.49
CA VAL A 306 -12.83 -6.99 -37.24
C VAL A 306 -13.89 -7.08 -36.12
N GLU A 307 -14.76 -6.08 -35.98
CA GLU A 307 -15.84 -6.08 -34.99
C GLU A 307 -16.79 -7.27 -35.18
N GLU A 308 -17.23 -7.53 -36.41
CA GLU A 308 -18.10 -8.67 -36.70
C GLU A 308 -17.37 -10.01 -36.53
N ILE A 309 -16.12 -10.14 -36.99
CA ILE A 309 -15.31 -11.35 -36.77
C ILE A 309 -15.21 -11.67 -35.28
N GLN A 310 -14.89 -10.67 -34.46
CA GLN A 310 -14.81 -10.83 -33.01
C GLN A 310 -16.18 -11.15 -32.38
N ARG A 311 -17.25 -10.51 -32.83
CA ARG A 311 -18.63 -10.76 -32.36
C ARG A 311 -19.07 -12.20 -32.60
N PHE A 312 -18.68 -12.78 -33.74
CA PHE A 312 -18.92 -14.19 -34.05
C PHE A 312 -17.83 -15.12 -33.49
N GLY A 313 -16.90 -14.60 -32.69
CA GLY A 313 -15.85 -15.34 -31.98
C GLY A 313 -14.79 -15.95 -32.90
N GLY A 314 -14.52 -15.33 -34.05
CA GLY A 314 -13.34 -15.57 -34.86
C GLY A 314 -12.16 -14.73 -34.38
N ASP A 315 -10.95 -15.11 -34.77
CA ASP A 315 -9.73 -14.34 -34.52
C ASP A 315 -9.13 -13.85 -35.84
N VAL A 316 -8.70 -12.59 -35.86
CA VAL A 316 -8.05 -12.00 -37.03
C VAL A 316 -6.58 -12.40 -36.99
N ASP A 317 -6.17 -13.22 -37.96
CA ASP A 317 -4.78 -13.69 -38.06
C ASP A 317 -3.88 -12.56 -38.55
N LYS A 318 -4.25 -11.94 -39.68
CA LYS A 318 -3.53 -10.79 -40.24
C LYS A 318 -4.37 -10.01 -41.25
N MET A 319 -3.94 -8.78 -41.47
CA MET A 319 -4.40 -7.91 -42.56
C MET A 319 -3.27 -7.80 -43.59
N ILE A 320 -3.56 -8.07 -44.86
CA ILE A 320 -2.57 -8.08 -45.95
C ILE A 320 -3.01 -7.07 -47.00
N GLY A 321 -2.48 -5.85 -46.96
CA GLY A 321 -2.95 -4.79 -47.85
C GLY A 321 -4.41 -4.46 -47.53
N ASP A 322 -5.29 -4.73 -48.48
CA ASP A 322 -6.75 -4.56 -48.38
C ASP A 322 -7.51 -5.83 -47.98
N ALA A 323 -6.81 -6.94 -47.77
CA ALA A 323 -7.39 -8.22 -47.40
C ALA A 323 -7.38 -8.48 -45.88
N VAL A 324 -8.38 -9.19 -45.38
CA VAL A 324 -8.44 -9.69 -43.99
C VAL A 324 -8.46 -11.21 -43.99
N LEU A 325 -7.55 -11.84 -43.25
CA LEU A 325 -7.57 -13.27 -42.95
C LEU A 325 -7.98 -13.48 -41.49
N ALA A 326 -9.02 -14.29 -41.29
CA ALA A 326 -9.49 -14.68 -39.97
C ALA A 326 -9.75 -16.18 -39.85
N VAL A 327 -9.75 -16.66 -38.62
CA VAL A 327 -9.77 -18.08 -38.25
C VAL A 327 -10.86 -18.32 -37.24
N PHE A 328 -11.70 -19.33 -37.50
CA PHE A 328 -12.75 -19.79 -36.60
C PHE A 328 -12.44 -21.23 -36.16
N GLU A 329 -12.43 -21.46 -34.84
CA GLU A 329 -12.16 -22.76 -34.20
C GLU A 329 -13.42 -23.32 -33.50
N GLY A 330 -13.38 -24.58 -33.08
CA GLY A 330 -14.49 -25.23 -32.37
C GLY A 330 -15.42 -26.03 -33.29
N ALA A 331 -16.50 -26.57 -32.71
CA ALA A 331 -17.42 -27.47 -33.41
C ALA A 331 -18.34 -26.72 -34.39
N ASP A 332 -18.72 -25.49 -34.04
CA ASP A 332 -19.63 -24.60 -34.77
C ASP A 332 -18.89 -23.61 -35.70
N ARG A 333 -17.57 -23.74 -35.84
CA ARG A 333 -16.70 -22.83 -36.61
C ARG A 333 -17.21 -22.48 -38.02
N ALA A 334 -17.75 -23.46 -38.74
CA ALA A 334 -18.22 -23.26 -40.12
C ALA A 334 -19.52 -22.45 -40.16
N GLU A 335 -20.42 -22.70 -39.21
CA GLU A 335 -21.65 -21.93 -39.03
C GLU A 335 -21.33 -20.47 -38.65
N ARG A 336 -20.47 -20.28 -37.64
CA ARG A 336 -20.05 -18.95 -37.18
C ARG A 336 -19.35 -18.14 -38.27
N ALA A 337 -18.43 -18.75 -39.02
CA ALA A 337 -17.73 -18.09 -40.12
C ALA A 337 -18.68 -17.64 -41.25
N ILE A 338 -19.65 -18.48 -41.63
CA ILE A 338 -20.64 -18.13 -42.65
C ILE A 338 -21.57 -17.02 -42.14
N ALA A 339 -22.09 -17.14 -40.91
CA ALA A 339 -22.95 -16.13 -40.32
C ALA A 339 -22.22 -14.77 -40.20
N CYS A 340 -20.94 -14.80 -39.80
CA CYS A 340 -20.08 -13.63 -39.77
C CYS A 340 -19.97 -12.98 -41.16
N ALA A 341 -19.68 -13.76 -42.20
CA ALA A 341 -19.54 -13.22 -43.55
C ALA A 341 -20.83 -12.60 -44.09
N GLN A 342 -21.97 -13.22 -43.81
CA GLN A 342 -23.28 -12.68 -44.17
C GLN A 342 -23.54 -11.36 -43.44
N SER A 343 -23.26 -11.32 -42.13
CA SER A 343 -23.41 -10.11 -41.31
C SER A 343 -22.51 -8.98 -41.78
N VAL A 344 -21.22 -9.24 -42.04
CA VAL A 344 -20.28 -8.24 -42.58
C VAL A 344 -20.82 -7.60 -43.85
N LEU A 345 -21.28 -8.40 -44.82
CA LEU A 345 -21.80 -7.86 -46.08
C LEU A 345 -23.10 -7.08 -45.89
N GLN A 346 -23.97 -7.51 -44.97
CA GLN A 346 -25.21 -6.78 -44.64
C GLN A 346 -24.92 -5.43 -43.97
N VAL A 347 -24.01 -5.41 -43.00
CA VAL A 347 -23.60 -4.16 -42.31
C VAL A 347 -22.93 -3.20 -43.28
N LEU A 348 -22.07 -3.69 -44.17
CA LEU A 348 -21.42 -2.86 -45.18
C LEU A 348 -22.42 -2.35 -46.24
N ALA A 349 -23.41 -3.15 -46.63
CA ALA A 349 -24.46 -2.70 -47.54
C ALA A 349 -25.30 -1.55 -46.96
N ALA A 350 -25.46 -1.50 -45.63
CA ALA A 350 -26.17 -0.42 -44.94
C ALA A 350 -25.34 0.86 -44.74
N ARG A 351 -24.06 0.89 -45.17
CA ARG A 351 -23.13 2.02 -45.01
C ARG A 351 -22.78 2.65 -46.36
N PRO A 352 -23.65 3.51 -46.92
CA PRO A 352 -23.43 4.12 -48.24
C PRO A 352 -22.19 5.04 -48.29
N GLU A 353 -21.66 5.45 -47.14
CA GLU A 353 -20.42 6.22 -47.02
C GLU A 353 -19.15 5.42 -47.34
N LEU A 354 -19.22 4.08 -47.40
CA LEU A 354 -18.10 3.23 -47.80
C LEU A 354 -18.15 2.99 -49.33
N PRO A 355 -17.22 3.58 -50.11
CA PRO A 355 -17.34 3.66 -51.57
C PRO A 355 -17.16 2.34 -52.32
N ARG A 356 -16.71 1.26 -51.66
CA ARG A 356 -16.35 -0.01 -52.29
C ARG A 356 -16.86 -1.19 -51.48
N ALA A 357 -17.42 -2.17 -52.18
CA ALA A 357 -17.82 -3.45 -51.62
C ALA A 357 -16.64 -4.43 -51.56
N ILE A 358 -16.76 -5.40 -50.65
CA ILE A 358 -15.80 -6.50 -50.52
C ILE A 358 -16.36 -7.78 -51.13
N ARG A 359 -15.46 -8.73 -51.34
CA ARG A 359 -15.77 -10.14 -51.63
C ARG A 359 -15.18 -11.00 -50.52
N ILE A 360 -15.83 -12.12 -50.22
CA ILE A 360 -15.44 -13.00 -49.10
C ILE A 360 -15.33 -14.43 -49.59
N GLY A 361 -14.24 -15.10 -49.24
CA GLY A 361 -14.03 -16.54 -49.38
C GLY A 361 -14.10 -17.24 -48.03
N ILE A 362 -14.74 -18.41 -47.97
CA ILE A 362 -14.80 -19.24 -46.76
C ILE A 362 -14.46 -20.69 -47.09
N HIS A 363 -13.58 -21.29 -46.29
CA HIS A 363 -13.22 -22.69 -46.45
C HIS A 363 -12.91 -23.34 -45.09
N ASP A 364 -13.48 -24.51 -44.83
CA ASP A 364 -13.15 -25.34 -43.67
C ASP A 364 -12.09 -26.39 -44.02
N GLY A 365 -11.02 -26.43 -43.23
CA GLY A 365 -9.95 -27.42 -43.39
C GLY A 365 -8.89 -27.35 -42.30
N TYR A 366 -7.80 -28.11 -42.50
CA TYR A 366 -6.71 -28.18 -41.53
C TYR A 366 -5.65 -27.11 -41.81
N VAL A 367 -5.17 -26.48 -40.75
CA VAL A 367 -4.08 -25.49 -40.78
C VAL A 367 -3.05 -25.79 -39.69
N ILE A 368 -1.85 -25.26 -39.87
CA ILE A 368 -0.80 -25.24 -38.85
C ILE A 368 -0.75 -23.82 -38.29
N ALA A 369 -1.07 -23.66 -37.01
CA ALA A 369 -0.93 -22.41 -36.28
C ALA A 369 0.38 -22.41 -35.47
N GLY A 370 1.20 -21.38 -35.58
CA GLY A 370 2.42 -21.28 -34.78
C GLY A 370 3.28 -20.07 -35.12
N ALA A 371 4.39 -19.93 -34.40
CA ALA A 371 5.39 -18.89 -34.67
C ALA A 371 6.27 -19.29 -35.86
N ILE A 372 6.10 -18.62 -37.00
CA ILE A 372 6.80 -18.90 -38.26
C ILE A 372 7.81 -17.78 -38.54
N GLY A 373 9.04 -18.16 -38.88
CA GLY A 373 10.12 -17.23 -39.25
C GLY A 373 11.40 -17.38 -38.40
N PRO A 374 12.47 -16.64 -38.75
CA PRO A 374 13.72 -16.64 -38.00
C PRO A 374 13.53 -16.04 -36.59
N ALA A 375 14.38 -16.41 -35.63
CA ALA A 375 14.22 -16.05 -34.22
C ALA A 375 14.07 -14.54 -33.94
N HIS A 376 14.71 -13.68 -34.76
CA HIS A 376 14.66 -12.22 -34.61
C HIS A 376 13.45 -11.58 -35.32
N ARG A 377 12.64 -12.35 -36.06
CA ARG A 377 11.44 -11.90 -36.78
C ARG A 377 10.50 -13.08 -37.01
N ARG A 378 9.60 -13.32 -36.06
CA ARG A 378 8.56 -14.35 -36.14
C ARG A 378 7.20 -13.70 -36.22
N ASP A 379 6.34 -14.24 -37.09
CA ASP A 379 4.92 -13.95 -37.10
C ASP A 379 4.19 -15.19 -36.57
N PHE A 380 3.30 -15.00 -35.60
CA PHE A 380 2.38 -16.07 -35.23
C PHE A 380 1.23 -16.07 -36.22
N THR A 381 1.07 -17.15 -36.98
CA THR A 381 0.10 -17.19 -38.07
C THR A 381 -0.35 -18.60 -38.39
N VAL A 382 -1.48 -18.73 -39.09
CA VAL A 382 -1.89 -19.96 -39.75
C VAL A 382 -1.25 -20.14 -41.12
N ILE A 383 -0.70 -21.33 -41.37
CA ILE A 383 -0.19 -21.74 -42.68
C ILE A 383 -0.82 -23.06 -43.11
N GLY A 384 -0.97 -23.26 -44.42
CA GLY A 384 -1.50 -24.50 -44.98
C GLY A 384 -2.16 -24.29 -46.33
N ASP A 385 -2.51 -25.40 -46.98
CA ASP A 385 -3.22 -25.39 -48.25
C ASP A 385 -4.61 -24.73 -48.12
N SER A 386 -5.29 -24.93 -46.99
CA SER A 386 -6.59 -24.31 -46.73
C SER A 386 -6.55 -22.78 -46.82
N VAL A 387 -5.47 -22.11 -46.36
CA VAL A 387 -5.33 -20.64 -46.48
C VAL A 387 -5.34 -20.21 -47.95
N ASN A 388 -4.60 -20.93 -48.80
CA ASN A 388 -4.56 -20.65 -50.22
C ASN A 388 -5.90 -20.93 -50.91
N VAL A 389 -6.60 -21.99 -50.51
CA VAL A 389 -7.93 -22.31 -51.04
C VAL A 389 -8.91 -21.19 -50.71
N THR A 390 -8.96 -20.71 -49.46
CA THR A 390 -9.84 -19.63 -49.04
C THR A 390 -9.61 -18.34 -49.83
N ALA A 391 -8.34 -17.93 -49.98
CA ALA A 391 -8.00 -16.75 -50.77
C ALA A 391 -8.41 -16.87 -52.25
N ARG A 392 -8.30 -18.08 -52.82
CA ARG A 392 -8.74 -18.33 -54.21
C ARG A 392 -10.26 -18.34 -54.33
N LEU A 393 -10.98 -18.91 -53.37
CA LEU A 393 -12.45 -18.84 -53.33
C LEU A 393 -12.92 -17.39 -53.26
N CYS A 394 -12.28 -16.57 -52.42
CA CYS A 394 -12.53 -15.13 -52.37
C CYS A 394 -12.35 -14.48 -53.76
N GLY A 395 -11.26 -14.81 -54.46
CA GLY A 395 -10.98 -14.31 -55.81
C GLY A 395 -12.03 -14.65 -56.89
N LEU A 396 -12.87 -15.69 -56.68
CA LEU A 396 -13.97 -16.06 -57.58
C LEU A 396 -15.25 -15.23 -57.33
N GLY A 397 -15.31 -14.51 -56.22
CA GLY A 397 -16.46 -13.71 -55.80
C GLY A 397 -16.53 -12.35 -56.50
N ALA A 398 -17.75 -11.90 -56.75
CA ALA A 398 -18.07 -10.53 -57.13
C ALA A 398 -18.24 -9.62 -55.89
N ALA A 399 -18.43 -8.33 -56.13
CA ALA A 399 -18.77 -7.36 -55.08
C ALA A 399 -20.02 -7.79 -54.29
N GLY A 400 -19.92 -7.82 -52.96
CA GLY A 400 -21.03 -8.18 -52.08
C GLY A 400 -21.36 -9.67 -52.06
N GLU A 401 -20.39 -10.53 -52.42
CA GLU A 401 -20.58 -11.98 -52.52
C GLU A 401 -19.70 -12.76 -51.56
N VAL A 402 -20.28 -13.81 -50.95
CA VAL A 402 -19.57 -14.86 -50.25
C VAL A 402 -19.45 -16.08 -51.16
N VAL A 403 -18.23 -16.60 -51.33
CA VAL A 403 -17.95 -17.84 -52.05
C VAL A 403 -17.36 -18.86 -51.09
N THR A 404 -17.93 -20.06 -51.08
CA THR A 404 -17.48 -21.15 -50.21
C THR A 404 -17.61 -22.50 -50.90
N ASP A 405 -16.86 -23.52 -50.47
CA ASP A 405 -16.99 -24.87 -51.00
C ASP A 405 -18.19 -25.62 -50.38
N SER A 406 -18.76 -26.56 -51.15
CA SER A 406 -19.94 -27.32 -50.74
C SER A 406 -19.78 -28.10 -49.42
N PRO A 407 -18.61 -28.72 -49.12
CA PRO A 407 -18.34 -29.32 -47.81
C PRO A 407 -18.47 -28.35 -46.64
N THR A 408 -17.98 -27.11 -46.77
CA THR A 408 -18.08 -26.09 -45.73
C THR A 408 -19.54 -25.72 -45.44
N VAL A 409 -20.37 -25.57 -46.49
CA VAL A 409 -21.82 -25.32 -46.34
C VAL A 409 -22.53 -26.49 -45.66
N ALA A 410 -22.15 -27.73 -45.98
CA ALA A 410 -22.71 -28.91 -45.32
C ALA A 410 -22.33 -28.95 -43.83
N ARG A 411 -21.07 -28.61 -43.50
CA ARG A 411 -20.61 -28.55 -42.11
C ARG A 411 -21.32 -27.46 -41.30
N ALA A 412 -21.66 -26.35 -41.93
CA ALA A 412 -22.44 -25.27 -41.32
C ALA A 412 -23.95 -25.56 -41.19
N GLY A 413 -24.40 -26.79 -41.47
CA GLY A 413 -25.82 -27.16 -41.33
C GLY A 413 -26.72 -26.66 -42.46
N HIS A 414 -26.18 -26.43 -43.66
CA HIS A 414 -26.92 -25.97 -44.84
C HIS A 414 -27.69 -24.65 -44.66
N PRO A 415 -26.99 -23.53 -44.36
CA PRO A 415 -27.60 -22.21 -44.28
C PRO A 415 -28.35 -21.84 -45.58
N ALA A 416 -29.48 -21.15 -45.42
CA ALA A 416 -30.32 -20.73 -46.54
C ALA A 416 -29.64 -19.63 -47.40
N GLY A 417 -30.13 -19.45 -48.63
CA GLY A 417 -29.70 -18.37 -49.52
C GLY A 417 -28.47 -18.67 -50.38
N PHE A 418 -27.80 -19.81 -50.20
CA PHE A 418 -26.71 -20.23 -51.09
C PHE A 418 -27.21 -20.79 -52.43
N SER A 419 -26.56 -20.40 -53.52
CA SER A 419 -26.80 -20.91 -54.86
C SER A 419 -26.63 -22.44 -54.96
N PRO A 420 -27.16 -23.07 -56.01
CA PRO A 420 -26.79 -24.44 -56.36
C PRO A 420 -25.26 -24.58 -56.51
N PRO A 421 -24.69 -25.77 -56.26
CA PRO A 421 -23.26 -26.02 -56.46
C PRO A 421 -22.85 -25.79 -57.92
N GLU A 422 -21.76 -25.06 -58.12
CA GLU A 422 -21.09 -24.89 -59.42
C GLU A 422 -19.67 -25.46 -59.36
N GLU A 423 -19.18 -26.05 -60.45
CA GLU A 423 -17.80 -26.53 -60.53
C GLU A 423 -16.89 -25.41 -61.02
N GLN A 424 -15.88 -25.07 -60.22
CA GLN A 424 -14.89 -24.05 -60.56
C GLN A 424 -13.49 -24.62 -60.52
N MET A 425 -12.70 -24.28 -61.54
CA MET A 425 -11.29 -24.65 -61.57
C MET A 425 -10.50 -23.65 -60.73
N VAL A 426 -9.99 -24.11 -59.59
CA VAL A 426 -9.15 -23.31 -58.70
C VAL A 426 -7.68 -23.51 -59.09
N ARG A 427 -6.99 -22.43 -59.44
CA ARG A 427 -5.59 -22.46 -59.86
C ARG A 427 -4.74 -23.24 -58.84
N GLY A 428 -4.07 -24.30 -59.26
CA GLY A 428 -3.22 -25.12 -58.38
C GLY A 428 -3.89 -26.37 -57.80
N ARG A 429 -5.15 -26.65 -58.14
CA ARG A 429 -5.81 -27.96 -57.95
C ARG A 429 -5.93 -28.67 -59.30
N SER A 430 -5.79 -29.99 -59.31
CA SER A 430 -6.02 -30.83 -60.49
C SER A 430 -7.50 -31.15 -60.71
N GLU A 431 -8.32 -31.06 -59.66
CA GLU A 431 -9.75 -31.36 -59.69
C GLU A 431 -10.58 -30.07 -59.43
N PRO A 432 -11.72 -29.89 -60.12
CA PRO A 432 -12.59 -28.75 -59.90
C PRO A 432 -13.21 -28.80 -58.49
N VAL A 433 -13.34 -27.62 -57.88
CA VAL A 433 -13.97 -27.45 -56.55
C VAL A 433 -15.43 -27.08 -56.75
N ARG A 434 -16.34 -27.78 -56.05
CA ARG A 434 -17.76 -27.46 -56.03
C ARG A 434 -18.03 -26.29 -55.09
N VAL A 435 -18.21 -25.10 -55.64
CA VAL A 435 -18.42 -23.87 -54.88
C VAL A 435 -19.91 -23.50 -54.83
N ARG A 436 -20.27 -22.71 -53.82
CA ARG A 436 -21.60 -22.14 -53.61
C ARG A 436 -21.44 -20.66 -53.30
N ARG A 437 -22.39 -19.87 -53.77
CA ARG A 437 -22.38 -18.41 -53.67
C ARG A 437 -23.53 -17.92 -52.81
N TRP A 438 -23.29 -16.92 -51.99
CA TRP A 438 -24.33 -16.17 -51.29
C TRP A 438 -24.14 -14.69 -51.57
N ARG A 439 -25.24 -13.97 -51.80
CA ARG A 439 -25.24 -12.54 -52.06
C ARG A 439 -26.25 -11.86 -51.14
N VAL A 440 -25.96 -10.62 -50.79
CA VAL A 440 -26.95 -9.75 -50.16
C VAL A 440 -28.09 -9.53 -51.15
N ASP A 441 -29.32 -9.80 -50.74
CA ASP A 441 -30.52 -9.48 -51.53
C ASP A 441 -30.70 -7.95 -51.54
N PRO A 442 -30.73 -7.28 -52.71
CA PRO A 442 -30.99 -5.84 -52.79
C PRO A 442 -32.31 -5.44 -52.11
N ALA A 443 -33.27 -6.36 -51.98
CA ALA A 443 -34.56 -6.09 -51.33
C ALA A 443 -34.52 -6.12 -49.79
N ALA A 444 -33.41 -6.56 -49.17
CA ALA A 444 -33.25 -6.55 -47.71
C ALA A 444 -32.91 -5.16 -47.14
N GLU A 445 -32.77 -4.13 -48.01
CA GLU A 445 -32.54 -2.72 -47.69
C GLU A 445 -33.57 -2.09 -46.71
N ALA A 446 -34.73 -2.72 -46.49
CA ALA A 446 -35.86 -2.07 -45.80
C ALA A 446 -36.16 -2.57 -44.36
N GLN A 447 -35.43 -3.55 -43.80
CA GLN A 447 -35.93 -4.19 -42.56
C GLN A 447 -34.88 -4.68 -41.55
N ALA A 448 -33.73 -4.01 -41.45
CA ALA A 448 -32.79 -4.23 -40.33
C ALA A 448 -32.82 -3.02 -39.38
N ASP A 449 -33.72 -3.07 -38.40
CA ASP A 449 -33.76 -2.13 -37.28
C ASP A 449 -32.62 -2.50 -36.31
N TRP A 450 -31.43 -1.92 -36.52
CA TRP A 450 -30.27 -2.12 -35.64
C TRP A 450 -30.05 -0.90 -34.73
N PRO A 451 -29.89 -1.07 -33.41
CA PRO A 451 -29.68 0.03 -32.50
C PRO A 451 -28.24 0.54 -32.62
N VAL A 452 -28.05 1.66 -33.30
CA VAL A 452 -26.78 2.39 -33.29
C VAL A 452 -26.73 3.24 -32.01
N SER A 453 -26.08 2.71 -30.97
CA SER A 453 -25.52 3.52 -29.88
C SER A 453 -24.01 3.53 -30.02
N VAL A 454 -23.48 4.41 -30.87
CA VAL A 454 -22.08 4.80 -30.86
C VAL A 454 -22.03 6.24 -30.38
N GLN A 455 -21.76 6.42 -29.09
CA GLN A 455 -21.36 7.70 -28.55
C GLN A 455 -19.99 8.05 -29.15
N ALA A 456 -19.96 9.09 -29.96
CA ALA A 456 -18.73 9.78 -30.32
C ALA A 456 -18.16 10.44 -29.06
N GLU A 457 -17.22 9.75 -28.38
CA GLU A 457 -16.45 10.34 -27.30
C GLU A 457 -15.08 10.78 -27.84
N ASN A 458 -14.99 12.08 -28.10
CA ASN A 458 -13.81 12.95 -28.08
C ASN A 458 -12.43 12.27 -28.11
N ILE A 459 -11.82 12.22 -29.29
CA ILE A 459 -10.36 12.17 -29.43
C ILE A 459 -9.86 13.60 -29.72
N HIS A 460 -9.74 14.37 -28.64
CA HIS A 460 -8.73 15.41 -28.53
C HIS A 460 -8.00 15.16 -27.21
N HIS A 461 -6.83 14.52 -27.29
CA HIS A 461 -5.62 14.88 -26.54
C HIS A 461 -4.41 14.02 -26.94
#